data_AF-A0A957ICT5-F1
#
_entry.id   AF-A0A957ICT5-F1
#
_cell.length_a   1.000
_cell.length_b   1.000
_cell.length_c   1.000
_cell.angle_alpha   90.00
_cell.angle_beta   90.00
_cell.angle_gamma   90.00
#
_symmetry.space_group_name_H-M   'P 1'
#
loop_
_entity.id
_entity.type
_entity.pdbx_description
1 polymer ?
#
loop_
_entity_poly.entity_id
_entity_poly.type
_entity_poly.pdbx_seq_one_letter_code
_entity_poly.pdbx_strand_id
1 'polypeptide(L)'
;MSSQKIDFTRRLLGLLSDPVFIRYTNILGEPNFFTIVGRSHFERWHSCFIGWLLDSNGTHLLSDYVIKRLLLLLLDDRCLKPSGQAVAALIQILPTLEFESLEVVPNENNSTEIHVGNVGRFDIYATGKLSNSDGNFQNINIVIELKIDSKIRGDQSQKYADWLIKNYPDDLNILIYLLPNLLTTPKATVGDARWFCLDYQILHDRLLLPILGHPNLNERVKPFIIQYIKNLSVRYRGIKMAITDEEKQLAITLYDKYRDVFDSIFDALQSASVIEESVSGADSTGRLYDKMAVKIDEKIFVGVDVKDLFKQVLEYLVDTNKLSNFKFPWGTSTKRYIVTNVEPPIHPSGRNFFVPVGYEGFTMEAHYSRNRAIKVLDSLCTYIQLEFELVEV
;
A
#
# COMPACT_ATOMS: atom_id res chain seq x y z
N MET A 1 -29.42 6.41 -33.22
CA MET A 1 -28.48 6.24 -32.09
C MET A 1 -27.09 6.04 -32.67
N SER A 2 -26.08 6.82 -32.28
CA SER A 2 -24.77 6.82 -32.95
C SER A 2 -24.03 5.48 -32.76
N SER A 3 -23.27 5.07 -33.77
CA SER A 3 -22.47 3.84 -33.80
C SER A 3 -21.53 3.70 -32.58
N GLN A 4 -21.00 4.82 -32.07
CA GLN A 4 -20.16 4.86 -30.85
C GLN A 4 -20.91 4.41 -29.58
N LYS A 5 -22.20 4.74 -29.44
CA LYS A 5 -22.99 4.34 -28.26
C LYS A 5 -23.27 2.84 -28.22
N ILE A 6 -23.41 2.23 -29.40
CA ILE A 6 -23.58 0.78 -29.57
C ILE A 6 -22.27 0.06 -29.24
N ASP A 7 -21.12 0.60 -29.67
CA ASP A 7 -19.80 0.03 -29.41
C ASP A 7 -19.44 0.03 -27.92
N PHE A 8 -19.65 1.15 -27.22
CA PHE A 8 -19.46 1.24 -25.78
C PHE A 8 -20.34 0.24 -25.00
N THR A 9 -21.62 0.15 -25.36
CA THR A 9 -22.56 -0.78 -24.71
C THR A 9 -22.11 -2.23 -24.88
N ARG A 10 -21.67 -2.61 -26.09
CA ARG A 10 -21.13 -3.95 -26.37
C ARG A 10 -19.86 -4.24 -25.58
N ARG A 11 -18.96 -3.26 -25.49
CA ARG A 11 -17.71 -3.34 -24.72
C ARG A 11 -17.97 -3.48 -23.22
N LEU A 12 -18.96 -2.77 -22.69
CA LEU A 12 -19.40 -2.86 -21.30
C LEU A 12 -20.01 -4.25 -21.00
N LEU A 13 -20.88 -4.75 -21.87
CA LEU A 13 -21.42 -6.12 -21.73
C LEU A 13 -20.31 -7.18 -21.81
N GLY A 14 -19.29 -6.94 -22.64
CA GLY A 14 -18.08 -7.76 -22.71
C GLY A 14 -17.31 -7.80 -21.39
N LEU A 15 -17.12 -6.64 -20.73
CA LEU A 15 -16.52 -6.56 -19.38
C LEU A 15 -17.32 -7.37 -18.37
N LEU A 16 -18.65 -7.19 -18.32
CA LEU A 16 -19.53 -7.87 -17.36
C LEU A 16 -19.53 -9.40 -17.52
N SER A 17 -19.26 -9.89 -18.72
CA SER A 17 -19.22 -11.33 -19.02
C SER A 17 -17.80 -11.91 -19.01
N ASP A 18 -16.78 -11.08 -18.73
CA ASP A 18 -15.39 -11.53 -18.76
C ASP A 18 -15.10 -12.46 -17.57
N PRO A 19 -14.54 -13.67 -17.78
CA PRO A 19 -14.19 -14.57 -16.69
C PRO A 19 -13.25 -13.94 -15.66
N VAL A 20 -12.34 -13.05 -16.09
CA VAL A 20 -11.43 -12.32 -15.19
C VAL A 20 -12.21 -11.32 -14.35
N PHE A 21 -13.22 -10.65 -14.93
CA PHE A 21 -14.06 -9.70 -14.22
C PHE A 21 -14.95 -10.41 -13.20
N ILE A 22 -15.57 -11.53 -13.60
CA ILE A 22 -16.37 -12.38 -12.71
C ILE A 22 -15.52 -12.89 -11.54
N ARG A 23 -14.30 -13.38 -11.81
CA ARG A 23 -13.37 -13.81 -10.76
C ARG A 23 -13.00 -12.64 -9.82
N TYR A 24 -12.68 -11.49 -10.37
CA TYR A 24 -12.37 -10.29 -9.59
C TYR A 24 -13.54 -9.87 -8.70
N THR A 25 -14.78 -9.87 -9.21
CA THR A 25 -15.98 -9.56 -8.42
C THR A 25 -16.24 -10.61 -7.34
N ASN A 26 -15.98 -11.89 -7.62
CA ASN A 26 -16.14 -12.96 -6.63
C ASN A 26 -15.17 -12.79 -5.46
N ILE A 27 -13.89 -12.47 -5.73
CA ILE A 27 -12.90 -12.22 -4.67
C ILE A 27 -13.33 -11.05 -3.77
N LEU A 28 -13.87 -9.98 -4.36
CA LEU A 28 -14.32 -8.81 -3.60
C LEU A 28 -15.64 -9.03 -2.84
N GLY A 29 -16.48 -9.97 -3.30
CA GLY A 29 -17.80 -10.25 -2.75
C GLY A 29 -17.87 -11.48 -1.84
N GLU A 30 -16.79 -12.25 -1.72
CA GLU A 30 -16.77 -13.50 -0.95
C GLU A 30 -17.02 -13.19 0.55
N PRO A 31 -18.11 -13.72 1.14
CA PRO A 31 -18.33 -13.60 2.58
C PRO A 31 -17.20 -14.33 3.32
N ASN A 32 -16.53 -13.63 4.22
CA ASN A 32 -15.57 -14.25 5.13
C ASN A 32 -16.20 -14.45 6.51
N PHE A 33 -15.59 -15.28 7.35
CA PHE A 33 -16.14 -15.54 8.69
C PHE A 33 -16.35 -14.24 9.50
N PHE A 34 -15.44 -13.26 9.41
CA PHE A 34 -15.58 -11.95 10.05
C PHE A 34 -16.85 -11.19 9.66
N THR A 35 -17.27 -11.33 8.40
CA THR A 35 -18.55 -10.76 7.94
C THR A 35 -19.78 -11.51 8.46
N ILE A 36 -19.66 -12.81 8.74
CA ILE A 36 -20.75 -13.68 9.20
C ILE A 36 -21.07 -13.42 10.68
N VAL A 37 -20.06 -13.39 11.54
CA VAL A 37 -20.26 -13.35 13.00
C VAL A 37 -20.53 -11.93 13.57
N GLY A 38 -20.47 -10.87 12.74
CA GLY A 38 -20.99 -9.54 13.06
C GLY A 38 -20.00 -8.37 12.96
N ARG A 39 -20.42 -7.28 12.29
CA ARG A 39 -19.58 -6.10 11.98
C ARG A 39 -19.33 -5.13 13.15
N SER A 40 -19.96 -5.34 14.30
CA SER A 40 -20.07 -4.33 15.37
C SER A 40 -18.80 -4.12 16.20
N HIS A 41 -17.75 -4.93 16.00
CA HIS A 41 -16.50 -4.86 16.75
C HIS A 41 -15.27 -5.10 15.88
N PHE A 42 -15.27 -4.59 14.64
CA PHE A 42 -14.24 -4.92 13.63
C PHE A 42 -12.81 -4.80 14.19
N GLU A 43 -12.41 -3.67 14.76
CA GLU A 43 -11.06 -3.49 15.36
C GLU A 43 -10.74 -4.52 16.46
N ARG A 44 -11.68 -4.84 17.35
CA ARG A 44 -11.50 -5.84 18.41
C ARG A 44 -11.32 -7.26 17.86
N TRP A 45 -11.84 -7.54 16.69
CA TRP A 45 -11.61 -8.85 16.08
C TRP A 45 -10.22 -8.97 15.49
N HIS A 46 -9.68 -7.86 14.98
CA HIS A 46 -8.28 -7.80 14.58
C HIS A 46 -7.36 -7.97 15.78
N SER A 47 -7.66 -7.33 16.92
CA SER A 47 -6.87 -7.51 18.15
C SER A 47 -6.94 -8.96 18.65
N CYS A 48 -8.14 -9.55 18.77
CA CYS A 48 -8.30 -10.95 19.17
C CYS A 48 -7.61 -11.93 18.23
N PHE A 49 -7.74 -11.75 16.91
CA PHE A 49 -7.13 -12.67 15.94
C PHE A 49 -5.60 -12.56 15.93
N ILE A 50 -5.06 -11.35 15.89
CA ILE A 50 -3.61 -11.15 15.93
C ILE A 50 -3.05 -11.59 17.28
N GLY A 51 -3.73 -11.27 18.39
CA GLY A 51 -3.33 -11.69 19.73
C GLY A 51 -3.28 -13.20 19.89
N TRP A 52 -4.31 -13.93 19.41
CA TRP A 52 -4.27 -15.40 19.31
C TRP A 52 -3.09 -15.90 18.47
N LEU A 53 -2.81 -15.27 17.33
CA LEU A 53 -1.74 -15.69 16.42
C LEU A 53 -0.33 -15.41 16.99
N LEU A 54 -0.19 -14.43 17.87
CA LEU A 54 1.06 -14.06 18.52
C LEU A 54 1.32 -14.84 19.82
N ASP A 55 0.29 -15.46 20.41
CA ASP A 55 0.39 -16.23 21.64
C ASP A 55 1.17 -17.52 21.41
N SER A 56 2.34 -17.67 22.03
CA SER A 56 3.14 -18.90 21.89
C SER A 56 2.43 -20.16 22.39
N ASN A 57 1.40 -20.00 23.22
CA ASN A 57 0.57 -21.09 23.74
C ASN A 57 -0.74 -21.28 22.98
N GLY A 58 -0.98 -20.49 21.92
CA GLY A 58 -2.19 -20.55 21.12
C GLY A 58 -2.32 -21.86 20.33
N THR A 59 -3.56 -22.24 20.01
CA THR A 59 -3.88 -23.47 19.26
C THR A 59 -3.44 -23.46 17.79
N HIS A 60 -2.72 -22.44 17.32
CA HIS A 60 -2.28 -22.29 15.93
C HIS A 60 -1.03 -23.13 15.56
N LEU A 61 -0.37 -23.78 16.53
CA LEU A 61 0.78 -24.69 16.32
C LEU A 61 2.07 -24.05 15.78
N LEU A 62 2.19 -22.72 15.86
CA LEU A 62 3.38 -22.00 15.43
C LEU A 62 4.31 -21.66 16.60
N SER A 63 3.92 -21.94 17.85
CA SER A 63 4.68 -21.55 19.05
C SER A 63 5.06 -20.07 18.98
N ASP A 64 6.26 -19.69 19.41
CA ASP A 64 6.76 -18.30 19.39
C ASP A 64 7.22 -17.82 18.00
N TYR A 65 7.08 -18.63 16.94
CA TYR A 65 7.55 -18.28 15.60
C TYR A 65 6.92 -16.97 15.10
N VAL A 66 5.61 -16.78 15.29
CA VAL A 66 4.90 -15.62 14.74
C VAL A 66 5.39 -14.34 15.40
N ILE A 67 5.51 -14.30 16.74
CA ILE A 67 5.96 -13.10 17.43
C ILE A 67 7.42 -12.79 17.13
N LYS A 68 8.31 -13.80 17.03
CA LYS A 68 9.69 -13.61 16.57
C LYS A 68 9.75 -13.03 15.16
N ARG A 69 8.89 -13.51 14.26
CA ARG A 69 8.78 -12.98 12.89
C ARG A 69 8.19 -11.57 12.85
N LEU A 70 7.24 -11.24 13.72
CA LEU A 70 6.74 -9.87 13.86
C LEU A 70 7.84 -8.93 14.36
N LEU A 71 8.60 -9.33 15.38
CA LEU A 71 9.73 -8.55 15.90
C LEU A 71 10.81 -8.34 14.83
N LEU A 72 11.12 -9.37 14.03
CA LEU A 72 12.00 -9.23 12.88
C LEU A 72 11.41 -8.29 11.80
N LEU A 73 10.10 -8.35 11.56
CA LEU A 73 9.40 -7.50 10.60
C LEU A 73 9.51 -6.01 10.97
N LEU A 74 9.61 -5.68 12.26
CA LEU A 74 9.84 -4.30 12.69
C LEU A 74 11.15 -3.71 12.16
N LEU A 75 12.07 -4.53 11.62
CA LEU A 75 13.30 -4.10 10.96
C LEU A 75 13.17 -3.89 9.44
N ASP A 76 12.07 -4.29 8.78
CA ASP A 76 11.82 -4.01 7.34
C ASP A 76 11.84 -2.50 7.03
N ASP A 77 12.54 -2.09 5.97
CA ASP A 77 12.75 -0.68 5.61
C ASP A 77 11.46 0.11 5.37
N ARG A 78 10.35 -0.57 5.08
CA ARG A 78 9.04 0.07 4.90
C ARG A 78 8.34 0.41 6.23
N CYS A 79 8.80 -0.17 7.35
CA CYS A 79 8.31 0.19 8.67
C CYS A 79 8.95 1.49 9.16
N LEU A 80 8.15 2.40 9.72
CA LEU A 80 8.67 3.59 10.38
C LEU A 80 9.28 3.19 11.73
N LYS A 81 10.52 3.61 11.97
CA LYS A 81 11.28 3.26 13.16
C LYS A 81 11.14 4.32 14.24
N PRO A 82 11.12 3.94 15.53
CA PRO A 82 11.08 4.90 16.60
C PRO A 82 12.37 5.70 16.72
N SER A 83 12.29 6.91 17.28
CA SER A 83 13.45 7.62 17.78
C SER A 83 13.97 6.96 19.05
N GLY A 84 15.28 6.73 19.16
CA GLY A 84 15.92 6.24 20.37
C GLY A 84 16.58 4.87 20.19
N GLN A 85 16.74 4.13 21.30
CA GLN A 85 17.55 2.91 21.35
C GLN A 85 16.78 1.62 21.05
N ALA A 86 15.45 1.67 20.91
CA ALA A 86 14.62 0.47 20.74
C ALA A 86 15.02 -0.38 19.51
N VAL A 87 15.39 0.26 18.39
CA VAL A 87 15.88 -0.44 17.20
C VAL A 87 17.19 -1.18 17.49
N ALA A 88 18.15 -0.52 18.15
CA ALA A 88 19.44 -1.10 18.47
C ALA A 88 19.29 -2.28 19.46
N ALA A 89 18.46 -2.11 20.49
CA ALA A 89 18.13 -3.18 21.42
C ALA A 89 17.51 -4.39 20.71
N LEU A 90 16.56 -4.14 19.80
CA LEU A 90 15.91 -5.20 19.02
C LEU A 90 16.91 -5.96 18.12
N ILE A 91 17.80 -5.24 17.42
CA ILE A 91 18.86 -5.86 16.61
C ILE A 91 19.78 -6.74 17.46
N GLN A 92 20.09 -6.30 18.69
CA GLN A 92 20.95 -7.05 19.60
C GLN A 92 20.31 -8.36 20.07
N ILE A 93 19.00 -8.34 20.38
CA ILE A 93 18.33 -9.52 20.95
C ILE A 93 17.86 -10.54 19.91
N LEU A 94 17.49 -10.12 18.70
CA LEU A 94 16.87 -10.98 17.68
C LEU A 94 17.67 -12.26 17.34
N PRO A 95 19.02 -12.22 17.20
CA PRO A 95 19.79 -13.41 16.85
C PRO A 95 19.75 -14.53 17.90
N THR A 96 19.53 -14.19 19.16
CA THR A 96 19.54 -15.11 20.31
C THR A 96 18.21 -15.12 21.06
N LEU A 97 17.14 -14.64 20.41
CA LEU A 97 15.85 -14.44 21.05
C LEU A 97 15.21 -15.78 21.43
N GLU A 98 15.13 -16.05 22.72
CA GLU A 98 14.42 -17.19 23.31
C GLU A 98 13.51 -16.71 24.44
N PHE A 99 12.24 -17.09 24.37
CA PHE A 99 11.26 -16.78 25.41
C PHE A 99 11.22 -17.94 26.42
N GLU A 100 11.52 -17.67 27.68
CA GLU A 100 11.29 -18.60 28.79
C GLU A 100 9.78 -18.67 29.11
N SER A 101 9.13 -17.51 29.06
CA SER A 101 7.69 -17.36 29.22
C SER A 101 7.21 -16.18 28.40
N LEU A 102 6.05 -16.31 27.75
CA LEU A 102 5.39 -15.24 27.03
C LEU A 102 3.88 -15.37 27.22
N GLU A 103 3.26 -14.30 27.67
CA GLU A 103 1.81 -14.16 27.78
C GLU A 103 1.35 -13.07 26.81
N VAL A 104 0.32 -13.36 26.02
CA VAL A 104 -0.27 -12.42 25.07
C VAL A 104 -1.76 -12.32 25.35
N VAL A 105 -2.28 -11.09 25.38
CA VAL A 105 -3.71 -10.84 25.51
C VAL A 105 -4.14 -9.71 24.56
N PRO A 106 -5.34 -9.80 23.94
CA PRO A 106 -6.29 -10.91 24.03
C PRO A 106 -5.79 -12.19 23.33
N ASN A 107 -6.27 -13.34 23.77
CA ASN A 107 -6.04 -14.65 23.14
C ASN A 107 -7.31 -15.52 23.21
N GLU A 108 -7.21 -16.79 22.85
CA GLU A 108 -8.34 -17.74 22.86
C GLU A 108 -8.92 -18.03 24.27
N ASN A 109 -8.11 -17.86 25.32
CA ASN A 109 -8.49 -18.12 26.71
C ASN A 109 -8.93 -16.84 27.45
N ASN A 110 -8.47 -15.68 26.98
CA ASN A 110 -8.80 -14.36 27.51
C ASN A 110 -9.04 -13.38 26.36
N SER A 111 -10.31 -13.21 25.99
CA SER A 111 -10.73 -12.33 24.89
C SER A 111 -10.83 -10.84 25.28
N THR A 112 -10.34 -10.49 26.47
CA THR A 112 -10.41 -9.14 27.03
C THR A 112 -9.07 -8.43 26.88
N GLU A 113 -9.09 -7.32 26.16
CA GLU A 113 -8.01 -6.35 26.07
C GLU A 113 -7.66 -5.77 27.46
N ILE A 114 -6.38 -5.50 27.72
CA ILE A 114 -5.94 -5.03 29.05
C ILE A 114 -6.36 -3.60 29.27
N HIS A 115 -7.08 -3.36 30.37
CA HIS A 115 -7.36 -2.02 30.86
C HIS A 115 -6.31 -1.57 31.88
N VAL A 116 -5.68 -0.43 31.61
CA VAL A 116 -4.60 0.13 32.41
C VAL A 116 -5.11 1.37 33.14
N GLY A 117 -5.89 1.18 34.20
CA GLY A 117 -6.42 2.27 35.04
C GLY A 117 -6.93 3.48 34.24
N ASN A 118 -6.40 4.67 34.54
CA ASN A 118 -6.78 5.92 33.84
C ASN A 118 -6.06 6.16 32.50
N VAL A 119 -5.22 5.23 32.04
CA VAL A 119 -4.42 5.36 30.81
C VAL A 119 -5.25 5.00 29.59
N GLY A 120 -5.93 3.86 29.64
CA GLY A 120 -6.76 3.37 28.54
C GLY A 120 -6.77 1.86 28.47
N ARG A 121 -6.93 1.34 27.25
CA ARG A 121 -7.02 -0.09 26.98
C ARG A 121 -6.08 -0.43 25.82
N PHE A 122 -5.16 -1.35 26.02
CA PHE A 122 -4.25 -1.80 24.97
C PHE A 122 -4.96 -2.81 24.08
N ASP A 123 -4.93 -2.60 22.77
CA ASP A 123 -5.55 -3.55 21.84
C ASP A 123 -4.89 -4.93 21.94
N ILE A 124 -3.55 -5.00 22.00
CA ILE A 124 -2.81 -6.21 22.34
C ILE A 124 -1.65 -5.86 23.29
N TYR A 125 -1.46 -6.68 24.31
CA TYR A 125 -0.32 -6.61 25.21
C TYR A 125 0.35 -7.98 25.30
N ALA A 126 1.66 -8.02 25.09
CA ALA A 126 2.47 -9.19 25.37
C ALA A 126 3.52 -8.87 26.43
N THR A 127 3.69 -9.76 27.39
CA THR A 127 4.70 -9.65 28.46
C THR A 127 5.41 -10.98 28.61
N GLY A 128 6.72 -10.95 28.85
CA GLY A 128 7.49 -12.18 28.92
C GLY A 128 8.88 -12.02 29.51
N LYS A 129 9.59 -13.14 29.57
CA LYS A 129 10.98 -13.23 30.03
C LYS A 129 11.82 -13.81 28.90
N LEU A 130 12.91 -13.11 28.60
CA LEU A 130 13.92 -13.49 27.63
C LEU A 130 15.10 -14.12 28.34
N SER A 131 15.61 -15.22 27.80
CA SER A 131 16.86 -15.83 28.25
C SER A 131 18.04 -15.14 27.58
N ASN A 132 19.00 -14.64 28.37
CA ASN A 132 20.24 -14.08 27.85
C ASN A 132 21.34 -15.15 27.78
N SER A 133 22.33 -14.93 26.91
CA SER A 133 23.51 -15.80 26.75
C SER A 133 24.26 -16.06 28.07
N ASP A 134 24.18 -15.11 29.00
CA ASP A 134 24.90 -15.16 30.27
C ASP A 134 24.10 -15.88 31.38
N GLY A 135 22.95 -16.49 31.04
CA GLY A 135 22.05 -17.16 31.97
C GLY A 135 21.16 -16.22 32.79
N ASN A 136 21.27 -14.92 32.56
CA ASN A 136 20.38 -13.91 33.16
C ASN A 136 19.08 -13.78 32.35
N PHE A 137 18.03 -13.25 32.99
CA PHE A 137 16.77 -12.97 32.32
C PHE A 137 16.56 -11.47 32.14
N GLN A 138 15.96 -11.09 31.02
CA GLN A 138 15.45 -9.73 30.77
C GLN A 138 13.94 -9.80 30.53
N ASN A 139 13.16 -8.94 31.20
CA ASN A 139 11.74 -8.84 30.91
C ASN A 139 11.52 -8.04 29.62
N ILE A 140 10.46 -8.40 28.89
CA ILE A 140 10.03 -7.71 27.68
C ILE A 140 8.54 -7.39 27.78
N ASN A 141 8.17 -6.17 27.39
CA ASN A 141 6.79 -5.74 27.23
C ASN A 141 6.56 -5.25 25.80
N ILE A 142 5.51 -5.72 25.16
CA ILE A 142 5.12 -5.36 23.80
C ILE A 142 3.69 -4.85 23.82
N VAL A 143 3.49 -3.59 23.44
CA VAL A 143 2.16 -3.01 23.25
C VAL A 143 1.90 -2.88 21.76
N ILE A 144 0.79 -3.42 21.28
CA ILE A 144 0.36 -3.28 19.89
C ILE A 144 -0.98 -2.57 19.86
N GLU A 145 -1.03 -1.42 19.19
CA GLU A 145 -2.26 -0.68 18.92
C GLU A 145 -2.65 -0.84 17.45
N LEU A 146 -3.93 -1.06 17.19
CA LEU A 146 -4.49 -1.27 15.87
C LEU A 146 -5.47 -0.14 15.55
N LYS A 147 -5.44 0.33 14.31
CA LYS A 147 -6.45 1.26 13.78
C LYS A 147 -6.86 0.85 12.39
N ILE A 148 -8.16 0.91 12.12
CA ILE A 148 -8.71 0.56 10.81
C ILE A 148 -9.33 1.78 10.16
N ASP A 149 -10.24 2.46 10.85
CA ASP A 149 -10.96 3.63 10.32
C ASP A 149 -11.06 4.78 11.34
N SER A 150 -10.72 4.51 12.59
CA SER A 150 -10.87 5.46 13.67
C SER A 150 -9.75 6.51 13.64
N LYS A 151 -10.11 7.76 13.99
CA LYS A 151 -9.15 8.88 14.02
C LYS A 151 -8.05 8.59 15.05
N ILE A 152 -6.81 8.72 14.61
CA ILE A 152 -5.64 8.61 15.46
C ILE A 152 -5.63 9.79 16.44
N ARG A 153 -5.49 9.49 17.73
CA ARG A 153 -5.38 10.50 18.78
C ARG A 153 -3.98 10.43 19.39
N GLY A 154 -3.15 11.42 19.07
CA GLY A 154 -1.73 11.43 19.48
C GLY A 154 -1.52 11.38 21.00
N ASP A 155 -2.49 11.87 21.79
CA ASP A 155 -2.43 11.80 23.25
C ASP A 155 -2.51 10.36 23.77
N GLN A 156 -3.20 9.45 23.07
CA GLN A 156 -3.28 8.04 23.43
C GLN A 156 -1.92 7.36 23.29
N SER A 157 -1.27 7.52 22.13
CA SER A 157 0.06 6.96 21.84
C SER A 157 1.10 7.42 22.86
N GLN A 158 1.04 8.70 23.25
CA GLN A 158 1.92 9.26 24.27
C GLN A 158 1.62 8.68 25.66
N LYS A 159 0.35 8.63 26.08
CA LYS A 159 -0.06 8.07 27.38
C LYS A 159 0.41 6.63 27.57
N TYR A 160 0.30 5.82 26.53
CA TYR A 160 0.67 4.40 26.58
C TYR A 160 2.18 4.22 26.72
N ALA A 161 2.94 4.97 25.91
CA ALA A 161 4.40 4.97 25.97
C ALA A 161 4.94 5.51 27.31
N ASP A 162 4.35 6.60 27.83
CA ASP A 162 4.71 7.18 29.13
C ASP A 162 4.42 6.21 30.28
N TRP A 163 3.27 5.53 30.24
CA TRP A 163 2.94 4.53 31.25
C TRP A 163 3.93 3.37 31.24
N LEU A 164 4.27 2.85 30.05
CA LEU A 164 5.16 1.69 29.94
C LEU A 164 6.56 2.01 30.48
N ILE A 165 7.15 3.14 30.06
CA ILE A 165 8.47 3.58 30.53
C ILE A 165 8.46 3.89 32.04
N LYS A 166 7.38 4.45 32.57
CA LYS A 166 7.27 4.77 34.00
C LYS A 166 7.19 3.52 34.89
N ASN A 167 6.45 2.50 34.46
CA ASN A 167 6.21 1.30 35.28
C ASN A 167 7.26 0.21 35.06
N TYR A 168 7.88 0.19 33.89
CA TYR A 168 8.86 -0.82 33.48
C TYR A 168 10.12 -0.19 32.88
N PRO A 169 10.82 0.72 33.59
CA PRO A 169 11.94 1.48 33.04
C PRO A 169 13.14 0.61 32.64
N ASP A 170 13.32 -0.53 33.30
CA ASP A 170 14.47 -1.44 33.09
C ASP A 170 14.15 -2.60 32.12
N ASP A 171 12.90 -2.71 31.68
CA ASP A 171 12.45 -3.76 30.77
C ASP A 171 12.66 -3.36 29.30
N LEU A 172 12.75 -4.37 28.42
CA LEU A 172 12.70 -4.11 26.99
C LEU A 172 11.27 -3.78 26.57
N ASN A 173 11.01 -2.50 26.32
CA ASN A 173 9.70 -1.99 25.95
C ASN A 173 9.59 -1.76 24.43
N ILE A 174 8.69 -2.48 23.76
CA ILE A 174 8.45 -2.39 22.32
C ILE A 174 7.02 -1.89 22.09
N LEU A 175 6.90 -0.78 21.39
CA LEU A 175 5.62 -0.15 21.06
C LEU A 175 5.37 -0.27 19.55
N ILE A 176 4.29 -0.91 19.14
CA ILE A 176 3.98 -1.23 17.75
C ILE A 176 2.61 -0.66 17.38
N TYR A 177 2.52 0.03 16.25
CA TYR A 177 1.28 0.61 15.76
C TYR A 177 0.98 0.09 14.35
N LEU A 178 -0.17 -0.55 14.17
CA LEU A 178 -0.61 -1.14 12.92
C LEU A 178 -1.76 -0.32 12.31
N LEU A 179 -1.55 0.19 11.10
CA LEU A 179 -2.44 1.17 10.45
C LEU A 179 -2.70 0.83 8.97
N PRO A 180 -3.74 1.38 8.33
CA PRO A 180 -3.96 1.18 6.90
C PRO A 180 -2.96 1.97 6.04
N ASN A 181 -2.52 3.15 6.52
CA ASN A 181 -1.61 4.03 5.81
C ASN A 181 -0.61 4.64 6.80
N LEU A 182 0.63 4.81 6.34
CA LEU A 182 1.71 5.46 7.08
C LEU A 182 1.95 6.88 6.54
N LEU A 183 2.36 7.80 7.43
CA LEU A 183 2.92 9.09 7.03
C LEU A 183 4.46 8.97 6.98
N THR A 184 5.17 10.09 7.01
CA THR A 184 6.63 10.11 6.83
C THR A 184 7.42 9.68 8.05
N THR A 185 6.86 9.83 9.26
CA THR A 185 7.55 9.51 10.53
C THR A 185 6.55 8.96 11.56
N PRO A 186 7.00 8.23 12.60
CA PRO A 186 6.08 7.78 13.65
C PRO A 186 5.35 8.94 14.32
N LYS A 187 6.06 10.04 14.61
CA LYS A 187 5.44 11.24 15.19
C LYS A 187 4.37 11.85 14.30
N ALA A 188 4.60 11.93 12.98
CA ALA A 188 3.58 12.40 12.05
C ALA A 188 2.38 11.43 12.03
N THR A 189 2.65 10.12 12.02
CA THR A 189 1.64 9.06 11.87
C THR A 189 0.78 8.90 13.12
N VAL A 190 1.38 8.80 14.30
CA VAL A 190 0.70 8.44 15.55
C VAL A 190 0.84 9.46 16.67
N GLY A 191 1.45 10.62 16.41
CA GLY A 191 1.64 11.68 17.39
C GLY A 191 2.82 11.47 18.35
N ASP A 192 3.45 10.29 18.34
CA ASP A 192 4.55 9.94 19.24
C ASP A 192 5.68 9.23 18.48
N ALA A 193 6.93 9.61 18.77
CA ALA A 193 8.11 9.12 18.06
C ALA A 193 8.65 7.78 18.57
N ARG A 194 8.12 7.23 19.68
CA ARG A 194 8.62 5.99 20.31
C ARG A 194 8.04 4.71 19.74
N TRP A 195 7.16 4.82 18.75
CA TRP A 195 6.45 3.69 18.15
C TRP A 195 7.15 3.20 16.89
N PHE A 196 7.22 1.89 16.72
CA PHE A 196 7.32 1.28 15.40
C PHE A 196 5.96 1.41 14.71
N CYS A 197 5.93 1.86 13.46
CA CYS A 197 4.69 1.88 12.68
C CYS A 197 4.84 1.03 11.43
N LEU A 198 3.88 0.16 11.18
CA LEU A 198 3.78 -0.64 9.97
C LEU A 198 2.34 -0.64 9.47
N ASP A 199 2.17 -0.85 8.16
CA ASP A 199 0.85 -0.99 7.58
C ASP A 199 0.40 -2.45 7.43
N TYR A 200 -0.89 -2.63 7.21
CA TYR A 200 -1.47 -3.96 6.99
C TYR A 200 -0.96 -4.63 5.71
N GLN A 201 -0.47 -3.88 4.71
CA GLN A 201 0.13 -4.47 3.50
C GLN A 201 1.46 -5.13 3.82
N ILE A 202 2.32 -4.48 4.61
CA ILE A 202 3.59 -5.04 5.09
C ILE A 202 3.33 -6.28 5.94
N LEU A 203 2.37 -6.21 6.88
CA LEU A 203 1.96 -7.36 7.71
C LEU A 203 1.48 -8.52 6.84
N HIS A 204 0.64 -8.24 5.85
CA HIS A 204 0.13 -9.23 4.91
C HIS A 204 1.27 -9.92 4.13
N ASP A 205 2.12 -9.13 3.49
CA ASP A 205 3.13 -9.65 2.54
C ASP A 205 4.29 -10.37 3.23
N ARG A 206 4.70 -9.89 4.41
CA ARG A 206 5.94 -10.35 5.06
C ARG A 206 5.74 -11.25 6.26
N LEU A 207 4.53 -11.25 6.86
CA LEU A 207 4.19 -12.13 7.97
C LEU A 207 3.12 -13.14 7.58
N LEU A 208 1.93 -12.67 7.21
CA LEU A 208 0.75 -13.54 7.06
C LEU A 208 0.84 -14.49 5.86
N LEU A 209 1.29 -14.02 4.69
CA LEU A 209 1.49 -14.90 3.54
C LEU A 209 2.59 -15.95 3.79
N PRO A 210 3.80 -15.58 4.30
CA PRO A 210 4.83 -16.57 4.59
C PRO A 210 4.43 -17.66 5.59
N ILE A 211 3.63 -17.33 6.63
CA ILE A 211 3.24 -18.34 7.62
C ILE A 211 2.31 -19.44 7.04
N LEU A 212 1.60 -19.17 5.94
CA LEU A 212 0.76 -20.18 5.28
C LEU A 212 1.56 -21.37 4.72
N GLY A 213 2.86 -21.18 4.47
CA GLY A 213 3.79 -22.21 4.02
C GLY A 213 4.58 -22.87 5.15
N HIS A 214 4.33 -22.53 6.42
CA HIS A 214 5.09 -23.07 7.54
C HIS A 214 4.74 -24.56 7.76
N PRO A 215 5.73 -25.46 7.92
CA PRO A 215 5.49 -26.91 8.00
C PRO A 215 4.64 -27.34 9.20
N ASN A 216 4.69 -26.59 10.31
CA ASN A 216 3.87 -26.90 11.50
C ASN A 216 2.42 -26.38 11.41
N LEU A 217 2.10 -25.55 10.41
CA LEU A 217 0.74 -25.07 10.23
C LEU A 217 -0.10 -26.18 9.58
N ASN A 218 -1.08 -26.69 10.32
CA ASN A 218 -1.93 -27.78 9.82
C ASN A 218 -3.14 -27.28 9.00
N GLU A 219 -3.79 -28.21 8.30
CA GLU A 219 -4.96 -27.94 7.46
C GLU A 219 -6.23 -27.53 8.23
N ARG A 220 -6.24 -27.62 9.57
CA ARG A 220 -7.36 -27.15 10.41
C ARG A 220 -7.24 -25.67 10.77
N VAL A 221 -6.02 -25.20 11.02
CA VAL A 221 -5.72 -23.82 11.44
C VAL A 221 -5.55 -22.90 10.22
N LYS A 222 -4.88 -23.40 9.18
CA LYS A 222 -4.57 -22.66 7.95
C LYS A 222 -5.78 -21.93 7.33
N PRO A 223 -7.00 -22.52 7.26
CA PRO A 223 -8.16 -21.83 6.74
C PRO A 223 -8.50 -20.54 7.50
N PHE A 224 -8.28 -20.45 8.81
CA PHE A 224 -8.58 -19.24 9.59
C PHE A 224 -7.63 -18.08 9.23
N ILE A 225 -6.36 -18.37 9.00
CA ILE A 225 -5.37 -17.38 8.54
C ILE A 225 -5.70 -16.93 7.12
N ILE A 226 -6.09 -17.85 6.23
CA ILE A 226 -6.56 -17.50 4.88
C ILE A 226 -7.79 -16.59 4.95
N GLN A 227 -8.75 -16.89 5.82
CA GLN A 227 -9.94 -16.06 5.99
C GLN A 227 -9.61 -14.67 6.54
N TYR A 228 -8.65 -14.56 7.46
CA TYR A 228 -8.16 -13.27 7.94
C TYR A 228 -7.45 -12.47 6.85
N ILE A 229 -6.57 -13.11 6.06
CA ILE A 229 -5.91 -12.49 4.90
C ILE A 229 -6.96 -11.95 3.92
N LYS A 230 -7.97 -12.75 3.57
CA LYS A 230 -9.08 -12.29 2.72
C LYS A 230 -9.81 -11.10 3.34
N ASN A 231 -10.00 -11.09 4.67
CA ASN A 231 -10.63 -9.97 5.36
C ASN A 231 -9.84 -8.67 5.26
N LEU A 232 -8.50 -8.70 5.24
CA LEU A 232 -7.67 -7.52 4.99
C LEU A 232 -7.89 -6.93 3.59
N SER A 233 -8.29 -7.76 2.63
CA SER A 233 -8.55 -7.36 1.24
C SER A 233 -9.98 -6.85 0.99
N VAL A 234 -10.88 -7.00 1.96
CA VAL A 234 -12.25 -6.47 1.87
C VAL A 234 -12.25 -4.98 2.19
N ARG A 235 -13.00 -4.20 1.40
CA ARG A 235 -13.21 -2.77 1.69
C ARG A 235 -14.14 -2.60 2.90
N TYR A 236 -13.65 -1.98 3.96
CA TYR A 236 -14.43 -1.55 5.11
C TYR A 236 -14.51 -0.02 5.14
N ARG A 237 -15.73 0.54 5.05
CA ARG A 237 -15.96 2.02 5.07
C ARG A 237 -15.07 2.80 4.10
N GLY A 238 -14.80 2.23 2.92
CA GLY A 238 -13.94 2.83 1.89
C GLY A 238 -12.45 2.46 1.99
N ILE A 239 -12.00 1.96 3.14
CA ILE A 239 -10.62 1.59 3.42
C ILE A 239 -10.39 0.13 3.03
N LYS A 240 -9.29 -0.14 2.33
CA LYS A 240 -8.79 -1.49 2.02
C LYS A 240 -7.41 -1.62 2.65
N MET A 241 -7.22 -2.62 3.52
CA MET A 241 -6.01 -2.76 4.34
C MET A 241 -4.87 -3.45 3.59
N ALA A 242 -5.18 -4.42 2.72
CA ALA A 242 -4.22 -5.07 1.85
C ALA A 242 -4.81 -5.27 0.45
N ILE A 243 -3.96 -5.22 -0.57
CA ILE A 243 -4.28 -5.63 -1.94
C ILE A 243 -3.43 -6.86 -2.24
N THR A 244 -4.06 -7.95 -2.66
CA THR A 244 -3.32 -9.18 -2.99
C THR A 244 -2.67 -9.07 -4.36
N ASP A 245 -1.59 -9.81 -4.59
CA ASP A 245 -0.96 -9.89 -5.92
C ASP A 245 -1.94 -10.42 -6.98
N GLU A 246 -2.80 -11.37 -6.61
CA GLU A 246 -3.85 -11.88 -7.49
C GLU A 246 -4.82 -10.76 -7.89
N GLU A 247 -5.34 -10.00 -6.93
CA GLU A 247 -6.23 -8.87 -7.20
C GLU A 247 -5.55 -7.82 -8.09
N LYS A 248 -4.29 -7.49 -7.80
CA LYS A 248 -3.51 -6.53 -8.60
C LYS A 248 -3.36 -7.00 -10.04
N GLN A 249 -3.04 -8.27 -10.26
CA GLN A 249 -2.88 -8.83 -11.60
C GLN A 249 -4.20 -8.91 -12.36
N LEU A 250 -5.28 -9.32 -11.69
CA LEU A 250 -6.63 -9.32 -12.28
C LEU A 250 -7.05 -7.89 -12.66
N ALA A 251 -6.83 -6.90 -11.80
CA ALA A 251 -7.14 -5.50 -12.07
C ALA A 251 -6.34 -4.94 -13.25
N ILE A 252 -5.02 -5.21 -13.32
CA ILE A 252 -4.17 -4.81 -14.46
C ILE A 252 -4.67 -5.46 -15.76
N THR A 253 -4.95 -6.76 -15.71
CA THR A 253 -5.46 -7.52 -16.87
C THR A 253 -6.78 -6.95 -17.37
N LEU A 254 -7.71 -6.63 -16.45
CA LEU A 254 -8.99 -6.03 -16.78
C LEU A 254 -8.83 -4.62 -17.34
N TYR A 255 -8.00 -3.79 -16.73
CA TYR A 255 -7.75 -2.45 -17.20
C TYR A 255 -7.13 -2.47 -18.60
N ASP A 256 -6.15 -3.33 -18.87
CA ASP A 256 -5.54 -3.40 -20.19
C ASP A 256 -6.49 -3.92 -21.27
N LYS A 257 -7.37 -4.85 -20.93
CA LYS A 257 -8.37 -5.41 -21.86
C LYS A 257 -9.53 -4.46 -22.11
N TYR A 258 -9.98 -3.75 -21.07
CA TYR A 258 -11.17 -2.90 -21.11
C TYR A 258 -10.89 -1.40 -20.94
N ARG A 259 -9.66 -0.97 -21.23
CA ARG A 259 -9.16 0.38 -20.99
C ARG A 259 -10.13 1.50 -21.35
N ASP A 260 -10.59 1.52 -22.59
CA ASP A 260 -11.50 2.56 -23.09
C ASP A 260 -12.84 2.60 -22.33
N VAL A 261 -13.30 1.47 -21.78
CA VAL A 261 -14.49 1.45 -20.92
C VAL A 261 -14.19 2.12 -19.58
N PHE A 262 -13.07 1.74 -18.94
CA PHE A 262 -12.67 2.33 -17.66
C PHE A 262 -12.34 3.81 -17.77
N ASP A 263 -11.59 4.20 -18.81
CA ASP A 263 -11.23 5.59 -19.07
C ASP A 263 -12.47 6.43 -19.37
N SER A 264 -13.41 5.94 -20.19
CA SER A 264 -14.69 6.66 -20.44
C SER A 264 -15.52 6.84 -19.17
N ILE A 265 -15.54 5.85 -18.27
CA ILE A 265 -16.21 5.96 -16.97
C ILE A 265 -15.49 6.99 -16.10
N PHE A 266 -14.16 6.94 -16.07
CA PHE A 266 -13.33 7.87 -15.30
C PHE A 266 -13.52 9.32 -15.76
N ASP A 267 -13.49 9.57 -17.06
CA ASP A 267 -13.75 10.88 -17.66
C ASP A 267 -15.13 11.42 -17.29
N ALA A 268 -16.16 10.57 -17.37
CA ALA A 268 -17.52 10.97 -17.02
C ALA A 268 -17.60 11.35 -15.53
N LEU A 269 -16.94 10.58 -14.64
CA LEU A 269 -16.89 10.88 -13.21
C LEU A 269 -16.10 12.15 -12.88
N GLN A 270 -15.00 12.42 -13.60
CA GLN A 270 -14.22 13.64 -13.50
C GLN A 270 -15.03 14.85 -13.98
N SER A 271 -15.69 14.73 -15.14
CA SER A 271 -16.55 15.79 -15.71
C SER A 271 -17.73 16.14 -14.81
N ALA A 272 -18.23 15.17 -14.05
CA ALA A 272 -19.31 15.36 -13.09
C ALA A 272 -18.82 15.90 -11.74
N SER A 273 -17.51 16.17 -11.58
CA SER A 273 -16.88 16.53 -10.30
C SER A 273 -17.18 15.54 -9.17
N VAL A 274 -17.50 14.29 -9.53
CA VAL A 274 -17.75 13.18 -8.57
C VAL A 274 -16.42 12.60 -8.07
N ILE A 275 -15.39 12.71 -8.91
CA ILE A 275 -14.00 12.47 -8.54
C ILE A 275 -13.29 13.81 -8.59
N GLU A 276 -13.07 14.43 -7.43
CA GLU A 276 -11.96 15.36 -7.26
C GLU A 276 -10.66 14.53 -7.39
N GLU A 277 -9.70 14.99 -8.19
CA GLU A 277 -8.51 14.23 -8.55
C GLU A 277 -7.86 13.47 -7.37
N SER A 278 -7.89 12.13 -7.42
CA SER A 278 -6.86 11.17 -6.95
C SER A 278 -7.49 9.86 -6.43
N VAL A 279 -7.12 8.73 -7.04
CA VAL A 279 -7.11 7.42 -6.35
C VAL A 279 -5.67 7.12 -5.96
N SER A 280 -5.16 7.96 -5.07
CA SER A 280 -4.01 7.70 -4.18
C SER A 280 -4.27 8.56 -2.96
N GLY A 281 -4.74 7.92 -1.89
CA GLY A 281 -5.44 8.59 -0.80
C GLY A 281 -4.65 9.71 -0.10
N ALA A 282 -5.38 10.73 0.32
CA ALA A 282 -5.39 11.27 1.68
C ALA A 282 -6.30 12.51 1.69
N ASP A 283 -7.14 12.57 2.72
CA ASP A 283 -7.94 13.67 3.23
C ASP A 283 -7.85 15.05 2.58
N SER A 284 -9.05 15.59 2.38
CA SER A 284 -9.40 16.99 2.16
C SER A 284 -8.83 17.93 3.22
N THR A 285 -7.59 18.37 3.03
CA THR A 285 -7.14 19.70 3.45
C THR A 285 -6.10 20.16 2.44
N GLY A 286 -6.27 21.39 1.92
CA GLY A 286 -5.58 21.89 0.74
C GLY A 286 -4.08 21.59 0.71
N ARG A 287 -3.66 20.82 -0.28
CA ARG A 287 -2.25 20.69 -0.66
C ARG A 287 -2.05 21.46 -1.94
N LEU A 288 -1.09 22.40 -1.88
CA LEU A 288 -0.42 22.93 -3.05
C LEU A 288 -0.04 21.77 -3.98
N TYR A 289 -0.36 21.91 -5.26
CA TYR A 289 0.04 20.98 -6.31
C TYR A 289 1.56 20.77 -6.25
N ASP A 290 2.00 19.59 -5.80
CA ASP A 290 3.39 19.16 -5.98
C ASP A 290 3.65 19.08 -7.48
N LYS A 291 4.50 19.99 -7.94
CA LYS A 291 4.89 20.08 -9.34
C LYS A 291 5.74 18.87 -9.69
N MET A 292 5.61 18.37 -10.91
CA MET A 292 6.50 17.32 -11.41
C MET A 292 7.71 17.97 -12.05
N ALA A 293 8.93 17.54 -11.72
CA ALA A 293 10.10 17.94 -12.50
C ALA A 293 10.94 16.80 -13.01
N VAL A 294 11.45 17.01 -14.21
CA VAL A 294 12.43 16.14 -14.85
C VAL A 294 13.55 16.99 -15.39
N LYS A 295 14.77 16.46 -15.34
CA LYS A 295 15.92 17.01 -16.03
C LYS A 295 16.15 16.19 -17.29
N ILE A 296 16.20 16.85 -18.45
CA ILE A 296 16.60 16.23 -19.72
C ILE A 296 17.82 16.98 -20.24
N ASP A 297 18.92 16.26 -20.47
CA ASP A 297 20.26 16.84 -20.60
C ASP A 297 20.57 17.78 -19.40
N GLU A 298 20.72 19.09 -19.66
CA GLU A 298 20.98 20.12 -18.63
C GLU A 298 19.75 20.97 -18.28
N LYS A 299 18.59 20.71 -18.88
CA LYS A 299 17.39 21.54 -18.71
C LYS A 299 16.37 20.87 -17.79
N ILE A 300 15.92 21.61 -16.78
CA ILE A 300 14.85 21.19 -15.86
C ILE A 300 13.51 21.67 -16.40
N PHE A 301 12.55 20.76 -16.47
CA PHE A 301 11.15 21.02 -16.82
C PHE A 301 10.31 20.84 -15.57
N VAL A 302 9.42 21.79 -15.29
CA VAL A 302 8.55 21.75 -14.12
C VAL A 302 7.10 21.90 -14.59
N GLY A 303 6.36 20.80 -14.57
CA GLY A 303 4.96 20.75 -14.97
C GLY A 303 4.01 20.81 -13.78
N VAL A 304 2.91 21.57 -13.92
CA VAL A 304 1.83 21.56 -12.92
C VAL A 304 1.02 20.26 -12.96
N ASP A 305 0.97 19.62 -14.13
CA ASP A 305 0.35 18.32 -14.37
C ASP A 305 1.12 17.55 -15.48
N VAL A 306 0.69 16.32 -15.79
CA VAL A 306 1.34 15.47 -16.81
C VAL A 306 1.24 16.07 -18.21
N LYS A 307 0.13 16.75 -18.53
CA LYS A 307 -0.10 17.34 -19.84
C LYS A 307 0.84 18.52 -20.08
N ASP A 308 0.96 19.39 -19.09
CA ASP A 308 1.87 20.53 -19.09
C ASP A 308 3.33 20.06 -19.20
N LEU A 309 3.73 19.07 -18.40
CA LEU A 309 5.08 18.50 -18.48
C LEU A 309 5.38 17.93 -19.88
N PHE A 310 4.47 17.12 -20.44
CA PHE A 310 4.64 16.54 -21.76
C PHE A 310 4.69 17.60 -22.86
N LYS A 311 3.93 18.69 -22.71
CA LYS A 311 3.97 19.82 -23.63
C LYS A 311 5.33 20.51 -23.62
N GLN A 312 5.82 20.88 -22.43
CA GLN A 312 7.11 21.56 -22.29
C GLN A 312 8.28 20.71 -22.81
N VAL A 313 8.23 19.39 -22.59
CA VAL A 313 9.22 18.46 -23.11
C VAL A 313 9.13 18.34 -24.64
N LEU A 314 7.91 18.20 -25.20
CA LEU A 314 7.72 18.13 -26.65
C LEU A 314 8.23 19.39 -27.35
N GLU A 315 7.90 20.57 -26.81
CA GLU A 315 8.39 21.87 -27.30
C GLU A 315 9.92 21.89 -27.34
N TYR A 316 10.58 21.51 -26.24
CA TYR A 316 12.04 21.43 -26.20
C TYR A 316 12.62 20.48 -27.25
N LEU A 317 12.08 19.27 -27.37
CA LEU A 317 12.60 18.27 -28.31
C LEU A 317 12.46 18.71 -29.76
N VAL A 318 11.39 19.44 -30.08
CA VAL A 318 11.16 19.99 -31.43
C VAL A 318 12.05 21.21 -31.68
N ASP A 319 12.06 22.19 -30.77
CA ASP A 319 12.80 23.45 -30.93
C ASP A 319 14.31 23.24 -31.00
N THR A 320 14.82 22.27 -30.25
CA THR A 320 16.24 21.90 -30.27
C THR A 320 16.58 20.85 -31.34
N ASN A 321 15.61 20.54 -32.21
CA ASN A 321 15.74 19.61 -33.32
C ASN A 321 16.24 18.21 -32.91
N LYS A 322 15.94 17.79 -31.68
CA LYS A 322 16.35 16.48 -31.13
C LYS A 322 15.55 15.32 -31.74
N LEU A 323 14.46 15.63 -32.42
CA LEU A 323 13.63 14.66 -33.15
C LEU A 323 14.07 14.43 -34.61
N SER A 324 15.15 15.07 -35.08
CA SER A 324 15.54 15.05 -36.50
C SER A 324 15.84 13.65 -37.06
N ASN A 325 16.35 12.74 -36.22
CA ASN A 325 16.69 11.36 -36.58
C ASN A 325 15.70 10.34 -36.00
N PHE A 326 14.53 10.80 -35.54
CA PHE A 326 13.55 9.97 -34.87
C PHE A 326 12.72 9.16 -35.87
N LYS A 327 12.56 7.86 -35.59
CA LYS A 327 11.65 7.02 -36.39
C LYS A 327 10.23 7.13 -35.84
N PHE A 328 9.41 7.91 -36.54
CA PHE A 328 7.99 8.01 -36.24
C PHE A 328 7.17 6.93 -36.97
N PRO A 329 6.00 6.57 -36.43
CA PRO A 329 5.57 6.80 -35.05
C PRO A 329 6.28 5.85 -34.07
N TRP A 330 6.45 6.28 -32.81
CA TRP A 330 7.17 5.52 -31.80
C TRP A 330 6.34 5.31 -30.54
N GLY A 331 6.53 4.18 -29.86
CA GLY A 331 6.09 3.99 -28.49
C GLY A 331 6.79 2.82 -27.82
N THR A 332 6.53 2.62 -26.52
CA THR A 332 7.19 1.57 -25.71
C THR A 332 6.74 0.14 -26.05
N SER A 333 5.84 -0.04 -27.02
CA SER A 333 5.33 -1.36 -27.42
C SER A 333 4.84 -1.34 -28.87
N THR A 334 4.72 -2.52 -29.48
CA THR A 334 4.18 -2.69 -30.84
C THR A 334 2.68 -2.34 -30.96
N LYS A 335 2.00 -2.09 -29.83
CA LYS A 335 0.55 -1.84 -29.78
C LYS A 335 0.17 -0.39 -29.53
N ARG A 336 1.12 0.47 -29.16
CA ARG A 336 0.87 1.87 -28.80
C ARG A 336 1.97 2.78 -29.29
N TYR A 337 1.55 3.87 -29.93
CA TYR A 337 2.42 5.00 -30.21
C TYR A 337 2.23 6.04 -29.12
N ILE A 338 3.34 6.62 -28.70
CA ILE A 338 3.45 7.66 -27.69
C ILE A 338 3.75 8.99 -28.36
N VAL A 339 4.58 8.97 -29.42
CA VAL A 339 4.93 10.16 -30.20
C VAL A 339 4.71 9.85 -31.68
N THR A 340 4.08 10.78 -32.39
CA THR A 340 3.79 10.67 -33.83
C THR A 340 3.92 12.03 -34.51
N ASN A 341 4.21 12.02 -35.82
CA ASN A 341 4.13 13.18 -36.71
C ASN A 341 3.01 13.01 -37.77
N VAL A 342 2.11 12.05 -37.54
CA VAL A 342 0.98 11.75 -38.42
C VAL A 342 -0.30 12.35 -37.84
N GLU A 343 -1.06 13.04 -38.68
CA GLU A 343 -2.38 13.58 -38.37
C GLU A 343 -3.46 12.81 -39.17
N PRO A 344 -4.50 12.25 -38.52
CA PRO A 344 -4.74 12.26 -37.08
C PRO A 344 -3.76 11.34 -36.30
N PRO A 345 -3.46 11.65 -35.03
CA PRO A 345 -2.59 10.83 -34.20
C PRO A 345 -3.30 9.53 -33.81
N ILE A 346 -3.00 8.45 -34.52
CA ILE A 346 -3.64 7.14 -34.37
C ILE A 346 -2.64 6.06 -33.97
N HIS A 347 -3.07 5.13 -33.10
CA HIS A 347 -2.33 3.92 -32.77
C HIS A 347 -2.43 2.85 -33.88
N PRO A 348 -1.58 1.79 -33.86
CA PRO A 348 -1.68 0.67 -34.81
C PRO A 348 -3.06 0.00 -34.85
N SER A 349 -3.83 0.12 -33.77
CA SER A 349 -5.19 -0.40 -33.65
C SER A 349 -6.26 0.44 -34.34
N GLY A 350 -5.90 1.60 -34.92
CA GLY A 350 -6.83 2.56 -35.53
C GLY A 350 -7.54 3.49 -34.56
N ARG A 351 -7.17 3.47 -33.27
CA ARG A 351 -7.72 4.39 -32.25
C ARG A 351 -6.91 5.69 -32.20
N ASN A 352 -7.59 6.81 -31.93
CA ASN A 352 -6.94 8.11 -31.69
C ASN A 352 -6.13 8.08 -30.38
N PHE A 353 -5.10 8.93 -30.30
CA PHE A 353 -4.41 9.23 -29.06
C PHE A 353 -5.38 9.81 -28.03
N PHE A 354 -5.12 9.50 -26.77
CA PHE A 354 -5.94 9.95 -25.66
C PHE A 354 -5.22 11.06 -24.87
N VAL A 355 -5.87 12.22 -24.75
CA VAL A 355 -5.24 13.49 -24.32
C VAL A 355 -3.99 13.81 -25.16
N PRO A 356 -4.13 14.05 -26.48
CA PRO A 356 -3.01 14.43 -27.32
C PRO A 356 -2.50 15.83 -26.96
N VAL A 357 -1.18 15.97 -26.92
CA VAL A 357 -0.45 17.23 -26.78
C VAL A 357 0.35 17.44 -28.06
N GLY A 358 -0.04 18.44 -28.84
CA GLY A 358 0.57 18.75 -30.13
C GLY A 358 1.48 19.98 -30.07
N TYR A 359 2.55 19.95 -30.86
CA TYR A 359 3.43 21.09 -31.12
C TYR A 359 4.13 20.93 -32.49
N GLU A 360 4.05 21.95 -33.35
CA GLU A 360 4.74 22.03 -34.67
C GLU A 360 4.68 20.73 -35.50
N GLY A 361 3.49 20.12 -35.63
CA GLY A 361 3.27 18.92 -36.44
C GLY A 361 3.62 17.59 -35.75
N PHE A 362 4.05 17.62 -34.49
CA PHE A 362 4.26 16.45 -33.65
C PHE A 362 3.19 16.37 -32.57
N THR A 363 2.82 15.14 -32.19
CA THR A 363 1.86 14.88 -31.13
C THR A 363 2.37 13.82 -30.17
N MET A 364 2.26 14.09 -28.87
CA MET A 364 2.48 13.14 -27.79
C MET A 364 1.17 12.76 -27.10
N GLU A 365 1.00 11.49 -26.75
CA GLU A 365 -0.08 11.06 -25.86
C GLU A 365 0.28 11.42 -24.41
N ALA A 366 -0.58 12.13 -23.68
CA ALA A 366 -0.31 12.56 -22.29
C ALA A 366 -1.21 11.90 -21.24
N HIS A 367 -2.06 10.94 -21.63
CA HIS A 367 -2.89 10.23 -20.66
C HIS A 367 -2.12 9.14 -19.91
N TYR A 368 -1.44 9.55 -18.84
CA TYR A 368 -0.70 8.66 -17.95
C TYR A 368 -0.87 9.08 -16.49
N SER A 369 -0.80 8.11 -15.57
CA SER A 369 -0.52 8.42 -14.16
C SER A 369 0.88 9.01 -14.02
N ARG A 370 1.14 9.84 -12.99
CA ARG A 370 2.44 10.52 -12.79
C ARG A 370 3.65 9.58 -12.91
N ASN A 371 3.63 8.46 -12.18
CA ASN A 371 4.73 7.48 -12.22
C ASN A 371 4.90 6.84 -13.61
N ARG A 372 3.81 6.65 -14.36
CA ARG A 372 3.88 6.11 -15.72
C ARG A 372 4.39 7.17 -16.71
N ALA A 373 3.98 8.42 -16.53
CA ALA A 373 4.42 9.56 -17.32
C ALA A 373 5.95 9.71 -17.27
N ILE A 374 6.54 9.65 -16.06
CA ILE A 374 8.01 9.68 -15.87
C ILE A 374 8.70 8.53 -16.61
N LYS A 375 8.22 7.30 -16.45
CA LYS A 375 8.79 6.12 -17.15
C LYS A 375 8.68 6.22 -18.67
N VAL A 376 7.61 6.83 -19.17
CA VAL A 376 7.41 7.04 -20.61
C VAL A 376 8.39 8.08 -21.15
N LEU A 377 8.58 9.19 -20.44
CA LEU A 377 9.57 10.21 -20.81
C LEU A 377 10.99 9.67 -20.75
N ASP A 378 11.33 8.91 -19.71
CA ASP A 378 12.62 8.21 -19.59
C ASP A 378 12.87 7.27 -20.78
N SER A 379 11.87 6.44 -21.12
CA SER A 379 11.96 5.53 -22.27
C SER A 379 12.12 6.29 -23.60
N LEU A 380 11.44 7.43 -23.74
CA LEU A 380 11.56 8.28 -24.92
C LEU A 380 12.96 8.87 -25.00
N CYS A 381 13.45 9.49 -23.92
CA CYS A 381 14.80 10.09 -23.84
C CYS A 381 15.87 9.04 -24.11
N THR A 382 15.77 7.86 -23.50
CA THR A 382 16.67 6.73 -23.76
C THR A 382 16.67 6.34 -25.24
N TYR A 383 15.50 6.28 -25.88
CA TYR A 383 15.38 5.93 -27.29
C TYR A 383 16.07 6.95 -28.22
N ILE A 384 16.06 8.23 -27.83
CA ILE A 384 16.73 9.32 -28.56
C ILE A 384 18.10 9.68 -28.02
N GLN A 385 18.64 8.85 -27.11
CA GLN A 385 19.97 9.00 -26.51
C GLN A 385 20.17 10.32 -25.76
N LEU A 386 19.15 10.77 -25.01
CA LEU A 386 19.25 11.89 -24.08
C LEU A 386 19.33 11.41 -22.64
N GLU A 387 20.04 12.17 -21.80
CA GLU A 387 20.10 11.93 -20.37
C GLU A 387 18.77 12.34 -19.73
N PHE A 388 18.27 11.52 -18.80
CA PHE A 388 17.00 11.73 -18.10
C PHE A 388 17.18 11.50 -16.60
N GLU A 389 16.69 12.44 -15.79
CA GLU A 389 16.70 12.34 -14.34
C GLU A 389 15.39 12.88 -13.76
N LEU A 390 14.86 12.20 -12.74
CA LEU A 390 13.72 12.71 -11.96
C LEU A 390 14.23 13.72 -10.93
N VAL A 391 13.62 14.90 -10.88
CA VAL A 391 13.98 15.95 -9.92
C VAL A 391 12.88 16.05 -8.86
N GLU A 392 13.25 15.91 -7.59
CA GLU A 392 12.36 16.22 -6.47
C GLU A 392 12.21 17.75 -6.35
N VAL A 393 10.97 18.25 -6.33
CA VAL A 393 10.63 19.69 -6.29
C VAL A 393 9.91 20.02 -5.00
#